data_AF-A0A1Q3BMF4-F1
#
_entry.id   AF-A0A1Q3BMF4-F1
#
_cell.length_a   1.000
_cell.length_b   1.000
_cell.length_c   1.000
_cell.angle_alpha   90.00
_cell.angle_beta   90.00
_cell.angle_gamma   90.00
#
_symmetry.space_group_name_H-M   'P 1'
#
loop_
_entity.id
_entity.type
_entity.pdbx_description
1 polymer ?
#
loop_
_entity_poly.entity_id
_entity_poly.type
_entity_poly.pdbx_seq_one_letter_code
_entity_poly.pdbx_strand_id
1 'polypeptide(L)'
;MTMVSNACKIKNASDKVVANLLIAVFTGQLKEWRDNVLTIQQQNEILESIQINEIDNEPIEDTVATLIYNITKYFIEDPTYLKERTANQLSNLKCKKLQDFRWYKDAFMTKVLNRKDANQPFRKQKFITGLPILFTEKIKKNVVNKNGIVPYETLTYGDIVNTITKPGLEICNDIKM
;
A
#
# COMPACT_ATOMS: atom_id res chain seq x y z
N MET A 1 9.37 -10.83 6.46
CA MET A 1 10.63 -10.07 6.68
C MET A 1 10.61 -9.25 7.98
N THR A 2 9.59 -8.43 8.24
CA THR A 2 9.55 -7.53 9.42
C THR A 2 9.51 -8.25 10.78
N MET A 3 8.86 -9.42 10.86
CA MET A 3 8.70 -10.15 12.13
C MET A 3 10.02 -10.75 12.65
N VAL A 4 10.88 -11.26 11.75
CA VAL A 4 12.20 -11.81 12.11
C VAL A 4 13.18 -10.68 12.48
N SER A 5 13.15 -9.56 11.74
CA SER A 5 13.96 -8.38 12.05
C SER A 5 13.65 -7.82 13.44
N ASN A 6 12.37 -7.68 13.80
CA ASN A 6 11.96 -7.18 15.11
C ASN A 6 12.38 -8.12 16.25
N ALA A 7 12.28 -9.44 16.07
CA ALA A 7 12.69 -10.42 17.07
C ALA A 7 14.20 -10.41 17.35
N CYS A 8 15.02 -10.13 16.33
CA CYS A 8 16.47 -10.01 16.49
C CYS A 8 16.90 -8.67 17.08
N LYS A 9 16.21 -7.56 16.75
CA LYS A 9 16.45 -6.25 17.40
C LYS A 9 16.15 -6.28 18.89
N ILE A 10 15.14 -7.03 19.32
CA ILE A 10 14.83 -7.26 20.74
C ILE A 10 15.98 -8.01 21.47
N LYS A 11 16.82 -8.75 20.75
CA LYS A 11 17.96 -9.52 21.30
C LYS A 11 19.31 -8.80 21.17
N ASN A 12 19.34 -7.52 20.79
CA ASN A 12 20.58 -6.75 20.58
C ASN A 12 21.55 -7.40 19.56
N ALA A 13 21.02 -8.13 18.57
CA ALA A 13 21.83 -8.73 17.52
C ALA A 13 22.30 -7.65 16.54
N SER A 14 23.58 -7.69 16.13
CA SER A 14 24.13 -6.80 15.10
C SER A 14 23.28 -6.84 13.82
N ASP A 15 23.15 -5.72 13.13
CA ASP A 15 22.39 -5.60 11.90
C ASP A 15 22.92 -6.55 10.80
N LYS A 16 24.23 -6.83 10.80
CA LYS A 16 24.84 -7.85 9.94
C LYS A 16 24.30 -9.26 10.18
N VAL A 17 24.06 -9.65 11.43
CA VAL A 17 23.45 -10.94 11.78
C VAL A 17 22.00 -10.99 11.31
N VAL A 18 21.26 -9.90 11.47
CA VAL A 18 19.87 -9.80 10.99
C VAL A 18 19.81 -9.90 9.47
N ALA A 19 20.70 -9.22 8.75
CA ALA A 19 20.80 -9.30 7.31
C ALA A 19 21.11 -10.72 6.83
N ASN A 20 22.07 -11.41 7.45
CA ASN A 20 22.40 -12.79 7.12
C ASN A 20 21.23 -13.76 7.37
N LEU A 21 20.47 -13.56 8.46
CA LEU A 21 19.27 -14.34 8.71
C LEU A 21 18.19 -14.09 7.64
N LEU A 22 18.01 -12.85 7.19
CA LEU A 22 17.08 -12.52 6.10
C LEU A 22 17.49 -13.15 4.78
N ILE A 23 18.79 -13.11 4.46
CA ILE A 23 19.38 -13.71 3.27
C ILE A 23 19.18 -15.23 3.26
N ALA A 24 19.35 -15.89 4.41
CA ALA A 24 19.18 -17.33 4.53
C ALA A 24 17.76 -17.80 4.18
N VAL A 25 16.76 -16.92 4.28
CA VAL A 25 15.37 -17.22 3.92
C VAL A 25 15.03 -16.86 2.46
N PHE A 26 15.98 -16.36 1.66
CA PHE A 26 15.74 -16.05 0.26
C PHE A 26 15.46 -17.33 -0.54
N THR A 27 14.40 -17.28 -1.34
CA THR A 27 13.97 -18.35 -2.23
C THR A 27 13.51 -17.77 -3.55
N GLY A 28 13.47 -18.60 -4.60
CA GLY A 28 13.06 -18.19 -5.95
C GLY A 28 13.89 -17.02 -6.49
N GLN A 29 13.21 -16.01 -7.05
CA GLN A 29 13.85 -14.87 -7.72
C GLN A 29 14.80 -14.08 -6.82
N LEU A 30 14.52 -13.98 -5.50
CA LEU A 30 15.42 -13.28 -4.57
C LEU A 30 16.74 -14.02 -4.39
N LYS A 31 16.71 -15.36 -4.38
CA LYS A 31 17.91 -16.18 -4.29
C LYS A 31 18.71 -16.11 -5.60
N GLU A 32 18.04 -16.26 -6.74
CA GLU A 32 18.69 -16.17 -8.06
C GLU A 32 19.30 -14.79 -8.32
N TRP A 33 18.62 -13.71 -7.92
CA TRP A 33 19.16 -12.36 -7.97
C TRP A 33 20.47 -12.25 -7.18
N ARG A 34 20.49 -12.75 -5.94
CA ARG A 34 21.70 -12.72 -5.12
C ARG A 34 22.82 -13.56 -5.74
N ASP A 35 22.52 -14.81 -6.11
CA ASP A 35 23.53 -15.79 -6.49
C ASP A 35 24.09 -15.53 -7.91
N ASN A 36 23.27 -15.03 -8.83
CA ASN A 36 23.62 -14.92 -10.24
C ASN A 36 23.82 -13.47 -10.73
N VAL A 37 23.24 -12.47 -10.05
CA VAL A 37 23.27 -11.07 -10.52
C VAL A 37 24.20 -10.20 -9.68
N LEU A 38 24.22 -10.38 -8.35
CA LEU A 38 25.13 -9.61 -7.49
C LEU A 38 26.55 -10.18 -7.53
N THR A 39 27.51 -9.32 -7.84
CA THR A 39 28.93 -9.69 -7.71
C THR A 39 29.29 -9.88 -6.23
N ILE A 40 30.34 -10.66 -5.97
CA ILE A 40 30.86 -10.86 -4.60
C ILE A 40 31.19 -9.50 -3.95
N GLN A 41 31.73 -8.57 -4.73
CA GLN A 41 32.00 -7.21 -4.26
C GLN A 41 30.72 -6.49 -3.82
N GLN A 42 29.65 -6.51 -4.62
CA GLN A 42 28.37 -5.89 -4.26
C GLN A 42 27.73 -6.56 -3.05
N GLN A 43 27.85 -7.89 -2.93
CA GLN A 43 27.36 -8.60 -1.75
C GLN A 43 28.11 -8.16 -0.48
N ASN A 44 29.41 -7.93 -0.57
CA ASN A 44 30.22 -7.43 0.54
C ASN A 44 29.90 -5.97 0.88
N GLU A 45 29.76 -5.11 -0.13
CA GLU A 45 29.35 -3.70 0.06
C GLU A 45 28.00 -3.59 0.78
N ILE A 46 27.04 -4.46 0.46
CA ILE A 46 25.76 -4.53 1.16
C ILE A 46 25.95 -5.01 2.61
N LEU A 47 26.81 -6.01 2.85
CA LEU A 47 27.03 -6.62 4.16
C LEU A 47 27.89 -5.78 5.11
N GLU A 48 28.66 -4.82 4.57
CA GLU A 48 29.56 -3.94 5.30
C GLU A 48 29.08 -2.49 5.27
N SER A 49 27.81 -2.26 4.89
CA SER A 49 27.27 -0.90 4.81
C SER A 49 27.15 -0.27 6.20
N ILE A 50 27.63 0.96 6.26
CA ILE A 50 27.68 1.80 7.45
C ILE A 50 27.05 3.15 7.08
N GLN A 51 26.20 3.66 7.95
CA GLN A 51 25.67 5.01 7.87
C GLN A 51 26.29 5.87 8.99
N ILE A 52 26.62 7.12 8.67
CA ILE A 52 27.07 8.09 9.68
C ILE A 52 25.83 8.69 10.32
N ASN A 53 25.73 8.60 11.64
CA ASN A 53 24.67 9.26 12.41
C ASN A 53 24.87 10.78 12.33
N GLU A 54 23.86 11.51 11.86
CA GLU A 54 23.92 12.98 11.72
C GLU A 54 24.02 13.71 13.07
N ILE A 55 23.64 13.06 14.18
CA ILE A 55 23.62 13.66 15.52
C ILE A 55 25.00 13.53 16.19
N ASP A 56 25.58 12.34 16.15
CA ASP A 56 26.78 11.99 16.94
C ASP A 56 28.03 11.76 16.07
N ASN A 57 27.91 11.82 14.73
CA ASN A 57 28.95 11.47 13.75
C ASN A 57 29.53 10.06 13.92
N GLU A 58 28.83 9.18 14.63
CA GLU A 58 29.27 7.80 14.84
C GLU A 58 28.83 6.90 13.67
N PRO A 59 29.68 5.96 13.25
CA PRO A 59 29.32 4.93 12.28
C PRO A 59 28.35 3.92 12.90
N ILE A 60 27.18 3.78 12.31
CA ILE A 60 26.17 2.78 12.67
C ILE A 60 26.03 1.77 11.54
N GLU A 61 25.90 0.49 11.88
CA GLU A 61 25.59 -0.56 10.90
C GLU A 61 24.26 -0.25 10.19
N ASP A 62 24.28 -0.21 8.85
CA ASP A 62 23.10 0.04 8.02
C ASP A 62 22.81 -1.14 7.07
N THR A 63 23.32 -2.31 7.44
CA THR A 63 23.30 -3.52 6.61
C THR A 63 21.88 -3.91 6.20
N VAL A 64 20.93 -3.85 7.14
CA VAL A 64 19.54 -4.26 6.87
C VAL A 64 18.84 -3.27 5.95
N ALA A 65 19.01 -1.96 6.17
CA ALA A 65 18.33 -0.96 5.34
C ALA A 65 18.94 -0.92 3.93
N THR A 66 20.26 -1.01 3.82
CA THR A 66 20.97 -1.13 2.54
C THR A 66 20.54 -2.40 1.78
N LEU A 67 20.40 -3.55 2.45
CA LEU A 67 19.88 -4.77 1.81
C LEU A 67 18.44 -4.58 1.28
N ILE A 68 17.54 -4.02 2.08
CA ILE A 68 16.15 -3.74 1.68
C ILE A 68 16.10 -2.77 0.51
N TYR A 69 16.93 -1.72 0.54
CA TYR A 69 17.02 -0.74 -0.53
C TYR A 69 17.46 -1.39 -1.84
N ASN A 70 18.50 -2.21 -1.83
CA ASN A 70 19.00 -2.89 -3.03
C ASN A 70 17.99 -3.88 -3.63
N ILE A 71 17.28 -4.63 -2.78
CA ILE A 71 16.17 -5.48 -3.24
C ILE A 71 15.09 -4.63 -3.90
N THR A 72 14.67 -3.55 -3.23
CA THR A 72 13.61 -2.67 -3.75
C THR A 72 14.02 -2.03 -5.07
N LYS A 73 15.25 -1.51 -5.15
CA LYS A 73 15.83 -0.89 -6.34
C LYS A 73 15.89 -1.85 -7.53
N TYR A 74 16.25 -3.11 -7.31
CA TYR A 74 16.37 -4.09 -8.40
C TYR A 74 15.01 -4.55 -8.93
N PHE A 75 14.08 -4.89 -8.03
CA PHE A 75 12.80 -5.48 -8.43
C PHE A 75 11.71 -4.46 -8.76
N ILE A 76 11.83 -3.25 -8.24
CA ILE A 76 10.75 -2.25 -8.24
C ILE A 76 11.22 -0.89 -8.80
N GLU A 77 12.51 -0.75 -9.17
CA GLU A 77 13.19 0.52 -9.46
C GLU A 77 13.20 1.46 -8.24
N ASP A 78 13.29 2.77 -8.45
CA ASP A 78 13.35 3.74 -7.37
C ASP A 78 12.00 3.76 -6.57
N PRO A 79 12.03 3.54 -5.25
CA PRO A 79 10.84 3.55 -4.40
C PRO A 79 10.01 4.85 -4.50
N THR A 80 10.65 5.96 -4.89
CA THR A 80 9.98 7.24 -5.10
C THR A 80 9.10 7.24 -6.37
N TYR A 81 9.48 6.50 -7.42
CA TYR A 81 8.73 6.42 -8.69
C TYR A 81 7.42 5.62 -8.59
N LEU A 82 7.31 4.69 -7.63
CA LEU A 82 6.05 3.99 -7.37
C LEU A 82 4.90 4.92 -7.00
N LYS A 83 5.22 6.04 -6.31
CA LYS A 83 4.23 7.06 -5.93
C LYS A 83 3.66 7.78 -7.16
N GLU A 84 4.46 7.95 -8.21
CA GLU A 84 4.04 8.62 -9.45
C GLU A 84 3.25 7.70 -10.39
N ARG A 85 3.69 6.44 -10.56
CA ARG A 85 3.00 5.46 -11.43
C ARG A 85 1.57 5.18 -10.97
N THR A 86 1.33 5.11 -9.67
CA THR A 86 -0.03 4.94 -9.11
C THR A 86 -0.89 6.20 -9.22
N ALA A 87 -0.29 7.38 -9.37
CA ALA A 87 -1.04 8.62 -9.45
C ALA A 87 -1.84 8.77 -10.74
N ASN A 88 -1.25 8.40 -11.87
CA ASN A 88 -1.88 8.43 -13.20
C ASN A 88 -2.92 7.31 -13.39
N GLN A 89 -2.79 6.19 -12.66
CA GLN A 89 -3.68 5.04 -12.78
C GLN A 89 -4.99 5.16 -12.00
N LEU A 90 -5.12 6.14 -11.09
CA LEU A 90 -6.37 6.33 -10.32
C LEU A 90 -7.43 7.12 -11.12
N SER A 91 -7.03 7.98 -12.08
CA SER A 91 -7.96 8.70 -12.97
C SER A 91 -8.78 7.81 -13.88
N ASN A 92 -8.22 6.68 -14.29
CA ASN A 92 -8.84 5.82 -15.29
C ASN A 92 -9.63 4.67 -14.66
N LEU A 93 -9.61 4.52 -13.33
CA LEU A 93 -10.30 3.43 -12.65
C LEU A 93 -11.81 3.73 -12.57
N LYS A 94 -12.61 2.89 -13.23
CA LYS A 94 -14.08 2.93 -13.19
C LYS A 94 -14.64 1.53 -12.96
N CYS A 95 -15.70 1.46 -12.17
CA CYS A 95 -16.51 0.27 -11.95
C CYS A 95 -17.55 0.18 -13.06
N LYS A 96 -17.42 -0.79 -13.95
CA LYS A 96 -18.33 -0.93 -15.11
C LYS A 96 -19.65 -1.59 -14.73
N LYS A 97 -19.62 -2.62 -13.88
CA LYS A 97 -20.79 -3.40 -13.47
C LYS A 97 -20.90 -3.46 -11.96
N LEU A 98 -22.11 -3.69 -11.46
CA LEU A 98 -22.37 -3.85 -10.02
C LEU A 98 -21.55 -4.98 -9.40
N GLN A 99 -21.42 -6.11 -10.10
CA GLN A 99 -20.61 -7.26 -9.66
C GLN A 99 -19.12 -6.93 -9.51
N ASP A 100 -18.62 -5.92 -10.23
CA ASP A 100 -17.20 -5.53 -10.19
C ASP A 100 -16.91 -4.61 -9.00
N PHE A 101 -17.91 -4.26 -8.19
CA PHE A 101 -17.75 -3.32 -7.08
C PHE A 101 -16.69 -3.76 -6.08
N ARG A 102 -16.62 -5.06 -5.74
CA ARG A 102 -15.60 -5.58 -4.82
C ARG A 102 -14.20 -5.34 -5.35
N TRP A 103 -13.96 -5.71 -6.61
CA TRP A 103 -12.69 -5.48 -7.29
C TRP A 103 -12.36 -3.99 -7.39
N TYR A 104 -13.33 -3.16 -7.77
CA TYR A 104 -13.16 -1.72 -7.88
C TYR A 104 -12.76 -1.10 -6.54
N LYS A 105 -13.47 -1.45 -5.47
CA LYS A 105 -13.17 -0.99 -4.11
C LYS A 105 -11.74 -1.34 -3.75
N ASP A 106 -11.34 -2.61 -3.90
CA ASP A 106 -10.00 -3.05 -3.53
C ASP A 106 -8.94 -2.33 -4.38
N ALA A 107 -9.11 -2.27 -5.70
CA ALA A 107 -8.19 -1.58 -6.60
C ALA A 107 -8.09 -0.07 -6.33
N PHE A 108 -9.18 0.59 -5.97
CA PHE A 108 -9.16 2.02 -5.62
C PHE A 108 -8.48 2.22 -4.27
N MET A 109 -8.82 1.42 -3.26
CA MET A 109 -8.28 1.54 -1.90
C MET A 109 -6.77 1.31 -1.86
N THR A 110 -6.28 0.27 -2.54
CA THR A 110 -4.82 0.03 -2.66
C THR A 110 -4.09 1.21 -3.28
N LYS A 111 -4.70 1.93 -4.23
CA LYS A 111 -4.06 3.10 -4.87
C LYS A 111 -4.19 4.37 -4.04
N VAL A 112 -5.35 4.64 -3.44
CA VAL A 112 -5.60 5.91 -2.73
C VAL A 112 -4.89 5.97 -1.38
N LEU A 113 -4.85 4.87 -0.64
CA LEU A 113 -4.25 4.83 0.71
C LEU A 113 -2.73 5.01 0.71
N ASN A 114 -2.07 4.82 -0.44
CA ASN A 114 -0.65 5.08 -0.61
C ASN A 114 -0.32 6.57 -0.85
N ARG A 115 -1.32 7.46 -0.86
CA ARG A 115 -1.12 8.89 -1.14
C ARG A 115 -1.30 9.75 0.12
N LYS A 116 -0.51 10.83 0.23
CA LYS A 116 -0.64 11.83 1.32
C LYS A 116 -2.01 12.54 1.30
N ASP A 117 -2.60 12.68 0.12
CA ASP A 117 -3.89 13.34 -0.10
C ASP A 117 -5.09 12.37 -0.09
N ALA A 118 -4.93 11.15 0.43
CA ALA A 118 -5.95 10.10 0.38
C ALA A 118 -7.32 10.52 0.91
N ASN A 119 -7.34 11.33 1.97
CA ASN A 119 -8.56 11.77 2.66
C ASN A 119 -9.14 13.08 2.11
N GLN A 120 -8.52 13.68 1.09
CA GLN A 120 -9.01 14.93 0.50
C GLN A 120 -10.39 14.73 -0.15
N PRO A 121 -11.29 15.73 -0.10
CA PRO A 121 -12.65 15.67 -0.66
C PRO A 121 -12.73 15.14 -2.08
N PHE A 122 -11.83 15.63 -2.95
CA PHE A 122 -11.84 15.28 -4.36
C PHE A 122 -11.53 13.79 -4.60
N ARG A 123 -10.83 13.11 -3.68
CA ARG A 123 -10.57 11.67 -3.77
C ARG A 123 -11.84 10.86 -3.49
N LYS A 124 -12.63 11.27 -2.49
CA LYS A 124 -13.94 10.67 -2.18
C LYS A 124 -14.93 10.93 -3.31
N GLN A 125 -14.94 12.15 -3.85
CA GLN A 125 -15.72 12.48 -5.04
C GLN A 125 -15.34 11.57 -6.22
N LYS A 126 -14.04 11.36 -6.46
CA LYS A 126 -13.53 10.50 -7.53
C LYS A 126 -13.88 9.02 -7.34
N PHE A 127 -13.93 8.55 -6.10
CA PHE A 127 -14.46 7.21 -5.79
C PHE A 127 -15.93 7.11 -6.21
N ILE A 128 -16.75 8.08 -5.82
CA ILE A 128 -18.20 8.08 -6.09
C ILE A 128 -18.51 8.23 -7.60
N THR A 129 -17.75 9.04 -8.33
CA THR A 129 -17.94 9.23 -9.78
C THR A 129 -17.37 8.08 -10.62
N GLY A 130 -16.53 7.24 -10.03
CA GLY A 130 -16.06 6.00 -10.66
C GLY A 130 -17.05 4.84 -10.58
N LEU A 131 -18.16 4.98 -9.86
CA LEU A 131 -19.19 3.96 -9.71
C LEU A 131 -20.24 4.03 -10.83
N PRO A 132 -21.01 2.95 -11.06
CA PRO A 132 -22.21 3.01 -11.89
C PRO A 132 -23.22 4.02 -11.33
N ILE A 133 -23.95 4.69 -12.23
CA ILE A 133 -24.86 5.81 -11.92
C ILE A 133 -25.83 5.46 -10.77
N LEU A 134 -26.39 4.26 -10.77
CA LEU A 134 -27.32 3.80 -9.73
C LEU A 134 -26.72 3.84 -8.31
N PHE A 135 -25.44 3.47 -8.16
CA PHE A 135 -24.75 3.58 -6.87
C PHE A 135 -24.43 5.03 -6.53
N THR A 136 -24.01 5.83 -7.51
CA THR A 136 -23.75 7.26 -7.31
C THR A 136 -25.00 7.99 -6.81
N GLU A 137 -26.16 7.73 -7.40
CA GLU A 137 -27.44 8.32 -6.99
C GLU A 137 -27.86 7.86 -5.60
N LYS A 138 -27.73 6.56 -5.32
CA LYS A 138 -28.04 5.97 -4.01
C LYS A 138 -27.16 6.54 -2.90
N ILE A 139 -25.86 6.68 -3.17
CA ILE A 139 -24.93 7.32 -2.24
C ILE A 139 -25.38 8.74 -2.00
N LYS A 140 -25.52 9.54 -3.05
CA LYS A 140 -25.95 10.93 -2.93
C LYS A 140 -27.18 11.02 -2.03
N LYS A 141 -28.26 10.29 -2.32
CA LYS A 141 -29.51 10.29 -1.54
C LYS A 141 -29.33 10.01 -0.03
N ASN A 142 -28.39 9.14 0.36
CA ASN A 142 -28.21 8.73 1.76
C ASN A 142 -27.20 9.58 2.54
N VAL A 143 -26.22 10.21 1.86
CA VAL A 143 -25.19 11.02 2.53
C VAL A 143 -25.36 12.53 2.32
N VAL A 144 -26.42 12.99 1.66
CA VAL A 144 -26.72 14.43 1.63
C VAL A 144 -26.96 14.96 3.04
N ASN A 145 -26.40 16.12 3.35
CA ASN A 145 -26.74 16.84 4.59
C ASN A 145 -28.08 17.58 4.46
N LYS A 146 -28.50 18.25 5.55
CA LYS A 146 -29.74 19.06 5.60
C LYS A 146 -29.83 20.16 4.54
N ASN A 147 -28.69 20.56 3.95
CA ASN A 147 -28.58 21.62 2.96
C ASN A 147 -28.53 21.08 1.51
N GLY A 148 -28.71 19.78 1.29
CA GLY A 148 -28.66 19.21 -0.05
C GLY A 148 -27.24 19.00 -0.60
N ILE A 149 -26.20 19.12 0.24
CA ILE A 149 -24.79 18.98 -0.15
C ILE A 149 -24.19 17.69 0.43
N VAL A 150 -23.36 17.01 -0.36
CA VAL A 150 -22.56 15.85 0.10
C VAL A 150 -21.36 16.37 0.92
N PRO A 151 -21.24 16.03 2.22
CA PRO A 151 -20.19 16.56 3.09
C PRO A 151 -18.88 15.79 2.89
N TYR A 152 -18.22 15.98 1.75
CA TYR A 152 -16.99 15.25 1.40
C TYR A 152 -15.85 15.41 2.41
N GLU A 153 -15.83 16.49 3.21
CA GLU A 153 -14.82 16.69 4.26
C GLU A 153 -14.94 15.63 5.36
N THR A 154 -16.16 15.38 5.85
CA THR A 154 -16.41 14.47 6.98
C THR A 154 -16.77 13.05 6.54
N LEU A 155 -17.17 12.86 5.29
CA LEU A 155 -17.51 11.57 4.70
C LEU A 155 -16.30 10.63 4.68
N THR A 156 -16.45 9.38 5.12
CA THR A 156 -15.38 8.37 5.01
C THR A 156 -15.61 7.41 3.85
N TYR A 157 -14.56 6.73 3.38
CA TYR A 157 -14.71 5.63 2.42
C TYR A 157 -15.58 4.49 2.97
N GLY A 158 -15.55 4.26 4.29
CA GLY A 158 -16.40 3.29 4.96
C GLY A 158 -17.89 3.62 4.83
N ASP A 159 -18.27 4.88 5.03
CA ASP A 159 -19.66 5.34 4.89
C ASP A 159 -20.19 5.14 3.47
N ILE A 160 -19.36 5.46 2.48
CA ILE A 160 -19.69 5.26 1.05
C ILE A 160 -19.89 3.77 0.75
N VAL A 161 -18.96 2.91 1.18
CA VAL A 161 -19.03 1.47 0.96
C VAL A 161 -20.25 0.86 1.66
N ASN A 162 -20.50 1.24 2.91
CA ASN A 162 -21.64 0.76 3.71
C ASN A 162 -22.98 1.11 3.06
N THR A 163 -23.08 2.27 2.41
CA THR A 163 -24.28 2.69 1.67
C THR A 163 -24.58 1.76 0.49
N ILE A 164 -23.54 1.18 -0.11
CA ILE A 164 -23.64 0.25 -1.23
C ILE A 164 -23.90 -1.18 -0.76
N THR A 165 -23.25 -1.62 0.33
CA THR A 165 -23.26 -3.01 0.79
C THR A 165 -24.41 -3.37 1.72
N LYS A 166 -24.85 -2.49 2.62
CA LYS A 166 -26.01 -2.73 3.53
C LYS A 166 -27.27 -3.20 2.79
N PRO A 167 -27.66 -2.59 1.66
CA PRO A 167 -28.85 -2.99 0.92
C PRO A 167 -28.71 -4.35 0.21
N GLY A 168 -27.48 -4.75 -0.14
CA GLY A 168 -27.24 -6.07 -0.73
C GLY A 168 -27.44 -7.20 0.29
N LEU A 169 -27.18 -6.92 1.57
CA LEU A 169 -27.48 -7.82 2.69
C LEU A 169 -28.99 -7.86 2.99
N GLU A 170 -29.68 -6.72 2.94
CA GLU A 170 -31.14 -6.66 3.16
C GLU A 170 -31.92 -7.45 2.08
N ILE A 171 -31.57 -7.28 0.80
CA ILE A 171 -32.22 -8.04 -0.31
C ILE A 171 -31.92 -9.55 -0.23
N CYS A 172 -30.71 -9.95 0.19
CA CYS A 172 -30.38 -11.36 0.38
C CYS A 172 -31.09 -12.00 1.59
N ASN A 173 -31.40 -11.20 2.61
CA ASN A 173 -32.15 -11.68 3.78
C ASN A 173 -33.65 -11.81 3.49
N ASP A 174 -34.21 -10.92 2.67
CA ASP A 174 -35.62 -10.97 2.27
C ASP A 174 -35.94 -12.14 1.30
N ILE A 175 -34.95 -12.62 0.53
CA ILE A 175 -35.11 -13.80 -0.36
C ILE A 175 -34.97 -15.12 0.44
N LYS A 176 -34.53 -15.06 1.70
CA LYS A 176 -34.34 -16.23 2.58
C LYS A 176 -35.50 -16.49 3.55
N MET A 177 -36.58 -15.70 3.50
CA MET A 177 -37.86 -16.00 4.16
C MET A 177 -38.85 -16.62 3.18
#